data_AF-A0A4U6J7G3-F1
#
_entry.id   AF-A0A4U6J7G3-F1
#
_cell.length_a   1.000
_cell.length_b   1.000
_cell.length_c   1.000
_cell.angle_alpha   90.00
_cell.angle_beta   90.00
_cell.angle_gamma   90.00
#
_symmetry.space_group_name_H-M   'P 1'
#
loop_
_entity.id
_entity.type
_entity.pdbx_description
1 polymer ?
#
loop_
_entity_poly.entity_id
_entity_poly.type
_entity_poly.pdbx_seq_one_letter_code
_entity_poly.pdbx_strand_id
1 'polypeptide(L)'
;LPTSVVFDALTGSCQSADCTIVLDARLPRTLAGLLAGGALGLAGALMQTLTRNPLADPGILGVNSGASFAIVLGAALFGFSSAQEQLLMAFAGALVASLIVAFTGSQGGGQLSPVRLTLAG
;
A
#
# COMPACT_ATOMS: atom_id res chain seq x y z
N LEU A 1 -9.03 -9.41 25.99
CA LEU A 1 -8.59 -10.82 26.05
C LEU A 1 -7.48 -10.91 27.08
N PRO A 2 -7.55 -11.83 28.04
CA PRO A 2 -6.45 -12.11 28.95
C PRO A 2 -5.19 -12.48 28.17
N THR A 3 -4.00 -12.10 28.66
CA THR A 3 -2.72 -12.40 27.98
C THR A 3 -2.44 -13.89 27.86
N SER A 4 -2.94 -14.70 28.82
CA SER A 4 -2.89 -16.16 28.77
C SER A 4 -3.62 -16.72 27.56
N VAL A 5 -4.82 -16.22 27.24
CA VAL A 5 -5.62 -16.67 26.10
C VAL A 5 -4.94 -16.37 24.77
N VAL A 6 -4.21 -15.25 24.68
CA VAL A 6 -3.43 -14.91 23.47
C VAL A 6 -2.23 -15.84 23.32
N PHE A 7 -1.52 -16.14 24.41
CA PHE A 7 -0.39 -17.06 24.39
C PHE A 7 -0.84 -18.48 24.03
N ASP A 8 -1.93 -18.97 24.64
CA ASP A 8 -2.52 -20.28 24.36
C ASP A 8 -3.06 -20.39 22.92
N ALA A 9 -3.59 -19.30 22.37
CA ALA A 9 -4.01 -19.24 20.98
C ALA A 9 -2.82 -19.36 20.01
N LEU A 10 -1.70 -18.72 20.33
CA LEU A 10 -0.47 -18.78 19.52
C LEU A 10 0.24 -20.13 19.61
N THR A 11 0.17 -20.82 20.75
CA THR A 11 0.75 -22.15 20.95
C THR A 11 -0.16 -23.30 20.53
N GLY A 12 -1.38 -23.01 20.05
CA GLY A 12 -2.35 -24.01 19.59
C GLY A 12 -3.02 -24.81 20.71
N SER A 13 -2.90 -24.38 21.97
CA SER A 13 -3.45 -25.04 23.16
C SER A 13 -4.90 -24.62 23.46
N CYS A 14 -5.51 -23.73 22.66
CA CYS A 14 -6.86 -23.19 22.91
C CYS A 14 -7.89 -23.60 21.83
N GLN A 15 -9.08 -24.01 22.25
CA GLN A 15 -10.22 -24.41 21.39
C GLN A 15 -11.44 -23.47 21.50
N SER A 16 -11.29 -22.29 22.11
CA SER A 16 -12.38 -21.32 22.29
C SER A 16 -12.58 -20.41 21.07
N ALA A 17 -13.75 -19.78 20.95
CA ALA A 17 -14.03 -18.78 19.91
C ALA A 17 -13.06 -17.59 19.93
N ASP A 18 -12.52 -17.25 21.11
CA ASP A 18 -11.53 -16.19 21.26
C ASP A 18 -10.20 -16.54 20.56
N CYS A 19 -9.82 -17.82 20.52
CA CYS A 19 -8.63 -18.31 19.81
C CYS A 19 -8.76 -18.09 18.31
N THR A 20 -9.91 -18.48 17.73
CA THR A 20 -10.23 -18.27 16.31
C THR A 20 -10.17 -16.79 15.94
N ILE A 21 -10.72 -15.89 16.77
CA ILE A 21 -10.67 -14.45 16.53
C ILE A 21 -9.22 -13.92 16.55
N VAL A 22 -8.39 -14.43 17.46
CA VAL A 22 -6.97 -14.03 17.55
C VAL A 22 -6.22 -14.48 16.30
N LEU A 23 -6.38 -15.73 15.86
CA LEU A 23 -5.63 -16.30 14.74
C LEU A 23 -6.14 -15.87 13.36
N ASP A 24 -7.46 -15.79 13.16
CA ASP A 24 -8.03 -15.56 11.83
C ASP A 24 -8.32 -14.09 11.53
N ALA A 25 -8.49 -13.25 12.55
CA ALA A 25 -8.80 -11.83 12.36
C ALA A 25 -7.71 -10.89 12.86
N ARG A 26 -7.22 -11.09 14.10
CA ARG A 26 -6.26 -10.15 14.71
C ARG A 26 -4.85 -10.33 14.19
N LEU A 27 -4.34 -11.56 14.21
CA LEU A 27 -2.97 -11.87 13.78
C LEU A 27 -2.72 -11.42 12.32
N PRO A 28 -3.57 -11.77 11.33
CA PRO A 28 -3.32 -11.39 9.94
C PRO A 28 -3.37 -9.88 9.76
N ARG A 29 -4.29 -9.19 10.48
CA ARG A 29 -4.41 -7.73 10.42
C ARG A 29 -3.20 -7.02 11.06
N THR A 30 -2.67 -7.55 12.15
CA THR A 30 -1.46 -6.99 12.78
C THR A 30 -0.23 -7.16 11.88
N LEU A 31 -0.07 -8.33 11.26
CA LEU A 31 1.01 -8.59 10.31
C LEU A 31 0.88 -7.70 9.07
N ALA A 32 -0.32 -7.59 8.49
CA ALA A 32 -0.58 -6.69 7.37
C ALA A 32 -0.26 -5.23 7.72
N GLY A 33 -0.65 -4.77 8.92
CA GLY A 33 -0.35 -3.43 9.42
C GLY A 33 1.15 -3.19 9.60
N LEU A 34 1.90 -4.15 10.16
CA LEU A 34 3.35 -4.07 10.31
C LEU A 34 4.06 -4.03 8.96
N LEU A 35 3.66 -4.88 8.02
CA LEU A 35 4.23 -4.93 6.67
C LEU A 35 3.93 -3.63 5.90
N ALA A 36 2.67 -3.17 5.92
CA ALA A 36 2.28 -1.93 5.26
C ALA A 36 2.97 -0.71 5.87
N GLY A 37 3.01 -0.61 7.21
CA GLY A 37 3.69 0.48 7.91
C GLY A 37 5.19 0.49 7.66
N GLY A 38 5.83 -0.69 7.68
CA GLY A 38 7.25 -0.83 7.34
C GLY A 38 7.56 -0.43 5.90
N ALA A 39 6.75 -0.88 4.94
CA ALA A 39 6.90 -0.52 3.54
C ALA A 39 6.70 0.99 3.30
N LEU A 40 5.68 1.60 3.92
CA LEU A 40 5.44 3.05 3.82
C LEU A 40 6.56 3.85 4.48
N GLY A 41 7.07 3.41 5.64
CA GLY A 41 8.20 4.05 6.31
C GLY A 41 9.47 4.02 5.45
N LEU A 42 9.77 2.87 4.84
CA LEU A 42 10.89 2.73 3.90
C LEU A 42 10.70 3.61 2.65
N ALA A 43 9.52 3.58 2.04
CA ALA A 43 9.21 4.41 0.87
C ALA A 43 9.34 5.91 1.18
N GLY A 44 8.85 6.36 2.33
CA GLY A 44 9.01 7.73 2.81
C GLY A 44 10.46 8.11 3.00
N ALA A 45 11.25 7.28 3.71
CA ALA A 45 12.67 7.52 3.92
C ALA A 45 13.45 7.60 2.60
N LEU A 46 13.16 6.71 1.65
CA LEU A 46 13.78 6.73 0.32
C LEU A 46 13.42 7.99 -0.46
N MET A 47 12.14 8.37 -0.50
CA MET A 47 11.69 9.57 -1.21
C MET A 47 12.28 10.85 -0.61
N GLN A 48 12.30 10.97 0.72
CA GLN A 48 12.91 12.10 1.41
C GLN A 48 14.42 12.18 1.12
N THR A 49 15.11 11.04 1.06
CA THR A 49 16.56 10.99 0.76
C THR A 49 16.86 11.35 -0.68
N LEU A 50 16.11 10.80 -1.65
CA LEU A 50 16.29 11.04 -3.08
C LEU A 50 15.99 12.50 -3.45
N THR A 51 14.92 13.06 -2.89
CA THR A 51 14.50 14.45 -3.15
C THR A 51 15.25 15.46 -2.29
N ARG A 52 15.99 15.01 -1.27
CA ARG A 52 16.59 15.85 -0.22
C ARG A 52 15.56 16.79 0.40
N ASN A 53 14.31 16.34 0.52
CA ASN A 53 13.19 17.12 1.02
C ASN A 53 12.43 16.33 2.10
N PRO A 54 12.46 16.75 3.38
CA PRO A 54 11.77 16.03 4.46
C PRO A 54 10.23 16.06 4.33
N LEU A 55 9.67 16.88 3.44
CA LEU A 55 8.25 16.94 3.14
C LEU A 55 7.84 16.05 1.95
N ALA A 56 8.79 15.38 1.29
CA ALA A 56 8.48 14.52 0.16
C ALA A 56 7.72 13.27 0.61
N ASP A 57 6.57 13.04 -0.02
CA ASP A 57 5.70 11.90 0.23
C ASP A 57 5.67 10.97 -1.00
N PRO A 58 5.79 9.64 -0.82
CA PRO A 58 5.72 8.69 -1.93
C PRO A 58 4.38 8.68 -2.66
N GLY A 59 3.30 9.15 -2.03
CA GLY A 59 1.97 9.31 -2.65
C GLY A 59 1.92 10.38 -3.75
N ILE A 60 2.92 11.28 -3.81
CA ILE A 60 3.06 12.29 -4.88
C ILE A 60 3.27 11.64 -6.26
N LEU A 61 3.63 10.36 -6.34
CA LEU A 61 3.81 9.64 -7.61
C LEU A 61 2.48 9.19 -8.25
N GLY A 62 1.33 9.65 -7.77
CA GLY A 62 0.01 9.29 -8.31
C GLY A 62 -0.42 7.85 -8.00
N VAL A 63 0.31 7.13 -7.14
CA VAL A 63 0.10 5.71 -6.78
C VAL A 63 -1.33 5.47 -6.27
N ASN A 64 -1.79 6.30 -5.33
CA ASN A 64 -3.10 6.16 -4.70
C ASN A 64 -4.25 6.48 -5.68
N SER A 65 -4.07 7.52 -6.48
CA SER A 65 -5.02 7.92 -7.52
C SER A 65 -5.13 6.85 -8.60
N GLY A 66 -4.00 6.29 -9.06
CA GLY A 66 -3.95 5.21 -10.04
C GLY A 66 -4.60 3.91 -9.54
N ALA A 67 -4.33 3.52 -8.29
CA ALA A 67 -4.98 2.38 -7.66
C ALA A 67 -6.49 2.55 -7.59
N SER A 68 -6.95 3.68 -7.05
CA SER A 68 -8.38 3.97 -6.87
C SER A 68 -9.11 4.04 -8.22
N PHE A 69 -8.50 4.68 -9.22
CA PHE A 69 -9.03 4.75 -10.57
C PHE A 69 -9.20 3.36 -11.18
N ALA A 70 -8.17 2.51 -11.09
CA ALA A 70 -8.23 1.16 -11.64
C ALA A 70 -9.30 0.32 -10.93
N ILE A 71 -9.42 0.38 -9.60
CA ILE A 71 -10.48 -0.33 -8.86
C ILE A 71 -11.87 0.07 -9.39
N VAL A 72 -12.14 1.37 -9.50
CA VAL A 72 -13.44 1.89 -9.97
C VAL A 72 -13.69 1.48 -11.42
N LEU A 73 -12.67 1.55 -12.28
CA LEU A 73 -12.77 1.13 -13.67
C LEU A 73 -13.03 -0.37 -13.78
N GLY A 74 -12.35 -1.18 -12.97
CA GLY A 74 -12.52 -2.62 -12.87
C GLY A 74 -13.94 -3.00 -12.45
N ALA A 75 -14.46 -2.33 -11.41
CA ALA A 75 -15.82 -2.51 -10.95
C ALA A 75 -16.85 -2.08 -12.00
N ALA A 76 -16.64 -0.93 -12.65
CA ALA A 76 -17.59 -0.36 -13.61
C ALA A 76 -17.63 -1.13 -14.95
N LEU A 77 -16.49 -1.59 -15.46
CA LEU A 77 -16.40 -2.23 -16.77
C LEU A 77 -16.52 -3.76 -16.71
N PHE A 78 -15.95 -4.37 -15.67
CA PHE A 78 -15.84 -5.84 -15.56
C PHE A 78 -16.68 -6.42 -14.41
N GLY A 79 -17.33 -5.58 -13.61
CA GLY A 79 -18.14 -6.02 -12.46
C GLY A 79 -17.31 -6.57 -11.30
N PHE A 80 -16.01 -6.29 -11.27
CA PHE A 80 -15.10 -6.80 -10.25
C PHE A 80 -15.45 -6.24 -8.88
N SER A 81 -15.68 -7.14 -7.93
CA SER A 81 -16.17 -6.81 -6.59
C SER A 81 -15.52 -7.65 -5.50
N SER A 82 -14.80 -8.73 -5.86
CA SER A 82 -14.09 -9.53 -4.87
C SER A 82 -12.84 -8.80 -4.38
N ALA A 83 -12.45 -9.04 -3.13
CA ALA A 83 -11.28 -8.40 -2.54
C ALA A 83 -9.99 -8.70 -3.32
N GLN A 84 -9.86 -9.91 -3.87
CA GLN A 84 -8.69 -10.30 -4.67
C GLN A 84 -8.63 -9.55 -6.01
N GLU A 85 -9.75 -9.41 -6.70
CA GLU A 85 -9.83 -8.63 -7.95
C GLU A 85 -9.50 -7.16 -7.70
N GLN A 86 -10.07 -6.56 -6.65
CA GLN A 86 -9.80 -5.17 -6.29
C GLN A 86 -8.32 -4.98 -5.94
N LEU A 87 -7.70 -5.90 -5.20
CA LEU A 87 -6.27 -5.85 -4.88
C LEU A 87 -5.39 -5.90 -6.14
N LEU A 88 -5.67 -6.83 -7.07
CA LEU A 88 -4.92 -6.93 -8.32
C LEU A 88 -5.08 -5.67 -9.18
N MET A 89 -6.30 -5.14 -9.26
CA MET A 89 -6.60 -3.94 -10.02
C MET A 89 -5.95 -2.69 -9.40
N ALA A 90 -5.97 -2.58 -8.07
CA ALA A 90 -5.28 -1.53 -7.32
C ALA A 90 -3.78 -1.55 -7.60
N PHE A 91 -3.16 -2.73 -7.54
CA PHE A 91 -1.73 -2.89 -7.77
C PHE A 91 -1.34 -2.56 -9.22
N ALA A 92 -2.11 -3.04 -10.19
CA ALA A 92 -1.90 -2.74 -11.60
C ALA A 92 -2.04 -1.23 -11.90
N GLY A 93 -3.10 -0.60 -11.38
CA GLY A 93 -3.33 0.84 -11.53
C GLY A 93 -2.24 1.70 -10.89
N ALA A 94 -1.84 1.36 -9.66
CA ALA A 94 -0.74 2.00 -8.97
C ALA A 94 0.58 1.91 -9.76
N LEU A 95 0.91 0.72 -10.27
CA LEU A 95 2.12 0.48 -11.03
C LEU A 95 2.14 1.31 -12.33
N VAL A 96 1.04 1.27 -13.09
CA VAL A 96 0.93 2.01 -14.36
C VAL A 96 1.03 3.52 -14.11
N ALA A 97 0.30 4.06 -13.13
CA ALA A 97 0.37 5.48 -12.79
C ALA A 97 1.79 5.90 -12.38
N SER A 98 2.44 5.11 -11.52
CA SER A 98 3.82 5.37 -11.07
C SER A 98 4.81 5.37 -12.23
N LEU A 99 4.67 4.43 -13.17
CA LEU A 99 5.52 4.34 -14.36
C LEU A 99 5.30 5.53 -15.29
N ILE A 100 4.05 5.97 -15.49
CA ILE A 100 3.73 7.16 -16.28
C ILE A 100 4.39 8.39 -15.66
N VAL A 101 4.22 8.61 -14.36
CA VAL A 101 4.83 9.76 -13.66
C VAL A 101 6.37 9.70 -13.73
N ALA A 102 6.97 8.53 -13.51
CA ALA A 102 8.42 8.35 -13.62
C ALA A 102 8.93 8.62 -15.04
N PHE A 103 8.21 8.17 -16.06
CA PHE A 103 8.57 8.37 -17.46
C PHE A 103 8.43 9.85 -17.86
N THR A 104 7.31 10.49 -17.55
CA THR A 104 7.09 11.91 -17.83
C THR A 104 8.08 12.79 -17.06
N GLY A 105 8.42 12.44 -15.83
CA GLY A 105 9.43 13.14 -15.03
C GLY A 105 10.85 13.00 -15.57
N SER A 106 11.18 11.89 -16.25
CA SER A 106 12.52 11.60 -16.76
C SER A 106 12.78 12.10 -18.19
N GLN A 107 11.76 12.35 -19.01
CA GLN A 107 11.92 12.85 -20.38
C GLN A 107 12.41 14.32 -20.48
N GLY A 108 12.55 15.01 -19.35
CA GLY A 108 12.89 16.44 -19.30
C GLY A 108 14.36 16.83 -19.43
N GLY A 109 15.29 15.89 -19.69
CA GLY A 109 16.69 16.16 -20.03
C GLY A 109 17.56 16.90 -18.99
N GLY A 110 17.05 17.15 -17.79
CA GLY A 110 17.74 17.85 -16.70
C GLY A 110 17.39 17.21 -15.36
N GLN A 111 18.24 17.44 -14.36
CA GLN A 111 18.06 17.01 -12.95
C GLN A 111 16.58 16.98 -12.57
N LEU A 112 16.09 15.82 -12.11
CA LEU A 112 14.72 15.58 -11.64
C LEU A 112 14.29 16.71 -10.69
N SER A 113 13.66 17.76 -11.22
CA SER A 113 13.27 18.91 -10.42
C SER A 113 12.03 18.51 -9.63
N PRO A 114 12.02 18.63 -8.29
CA PRO A 114 10.88 18.26 -7.45
C PRO A 114 9.55 18.88 -7.92
N VAL A 115 9.62 20.10 -8.47
CA VAL A 115 8.47 20.84 -9.01
C VAL A 115 7.77 20.14 -10.18
N ARG A 116 8.51 19.44 -11.05
CA ARG A 116 7.92 18.71 -12.20
C ARG A 116 7.23 17.43 -11.76
N LEU A 117 7.80 16.74 -10.75
CA LEU A 117 7.18 15.54 -10.17
C LEU A 117 5.87 15.88 -9.46
N THR A 118 5.80 17.01 -8.74
CA THR A 118 4.56 17.46 -8.08
C THR A 118 3.48 17.96 -9.03
N LEU A 119 3.83 18.40 -10.25
CA LEU A 119 2.84 18.86 -11.25
C LEU A 119 2.31 17.72 -12.13
N ALA A 120 3.05 16.60 -12.20
CA ALA A 120 2.70 15.45 -13.03
C ALA A 120 1.86 14.40 -12.27
N GLY A 121 2.04 14.29 -10.95
CA GLY A 121 1.20 13.48 -10.06
C GLY A 121 -0.08 14.19 -9.67
#